data_AF-A0AAU2PPD2-F1
#
_entry.id   AF-A0AAU2PPD2-F1
#
_cell.length_a   1.000
_cell.length_b   1.000
_cell.length_c   1.000
_cell.angle_alpha   90.00
_cell.angle_beta   90.00
_cell.angle_gamma   90.00
#
_symmetry.space_group_name_H-M   'P 1'
#
loop_
_entity.id
_entity.type
_entity.pdbx_description
1 polymer ?
#
loop_
_entity_poly.entity_id
_entity_poly.type
_entity_poly.pdbx_seq_one_letter_code
_entity_poly.pdbx_strand_id
1 'polypeptide(L)'
;MIVALLLGANTVQSGAVACLRLAGARISGHLNLAAAQIAHDLWLEDCWFEESVDLLGATTQTLAITGSQVPGIEADSARIEGNLDLRRSVVESLASSPFNHVSTALSLSDARVSGGMLLNGARISAPGGWAMAAGGLVMEGGVFCQGGFVARGQVRLMEAQLPRGLHMRGARLECPGPRGVALSLDNVVASTLNFSDGFTANGTVRLRGTRVSDKATFEGAVLNGPPDGDGPALLGMLMQAVDFDFTLAQPPSGTVDLRAAQVSYLHDSEHSWPDVVELEGFVYGSIKVDEAGEAAGGSGAAELRAPPCGVDTTLPRLQPPAL
;
A
#
# COMPACT_ATOMS: atom_id res chain seq x y z
N MET A 1 -20.08 17.66 22.29
CA MET A 1 -19.94 19.03 21.73
C MET A 1 -19.41 19.01 20.29
N ILE A 2 -18.31 18.32 19.99
CA ILE A 2 -17.75 18.19 18.62
C ILE A 2 -18.79 17.65 17.62
N VAL A 3 -19.43 16.53 17.94
CA VAL A 3 -20.49 15.94 17.10
C VAL A 3 -21.62 16.94 16.81
N ALA A 4 -22.08 17.69 17.82
CA ALA A 4 -23.13 18.67 17.65
C ALA A 4 -22.72 19.79 16.68
N LEU A 5 -21.48 20.29 16.77
CA LEU A 5 -20.95 21.30 15.85
C LEU A 5 -20.87 20.78 14.41
N LEU A 6 -20.47 19.52 14.23
CA LEU A 6 -20.38 18.88 12.91
C LEU A 6 -21.76 18.59 12.29
N LEU A 7 -22.77 18.34 13.12
CA LEU A 7 -24.14 18.05 12.69
C LEU A 7 -25.06 19.29 12.67
N GLY A 8 -24.48 20.49 12.64
CA GLY A 8 -25.23 21.73 12.37
C GLY A 8 -25.76 22.48 13.60
N ALA A 9 -25.17 22.28 14.79
CA ALA A 9 -25.52 23.09 15.97
C ALA A 9 -25.12 24.57 15.85
N ASN A 10 -24.39 24.96 14.80
CA ASN A 10 -24.06 26.35 14.48
C ASN A 10 -24.75 26.81 13.20
N THR A 11 -25.27 28.04 13.21
CA THR A 11 -25.79 28.69 12.01
C THR A 11 -24.63 29.07 11.09
N VAL A 12 -24.59 28.48 9.89
CA VAL A 12 -23.60 28.82 8.87
C VAL A 12 -23.79 30.28 8.43
N GLN A 13 -22.73 31.08 8.51
CA GLN A 13 -22.75 32.48 8.05
C GLN A 13 -22.62 32.52 6.52
N SER A 14 -23.55 33.23 5.86
CA SER A 14 -23.51 33.40 4.40
C SER A 14 -22.20 34.04 3.96
N GLY A 15 -21.52 33.44 2.98
CA GLY A 15 -20.22 33.89 2.46
C GLY A 15 -18.99 33.34 3.18
N ALA A 16 -19.14 32.54 4.24
CA ALA A 16 -18.05 31.84 4.91
C ALA A 16 -18.07 30.33 4.61
N VAL A 17 -16.90 29.72 4.45
CA VAL A 17 -16.75 28.26 4.38
C VAL A 17 -16.67 27.74 5.81
N ALA A 18 -17.64 26.95 6.22
CA ALA A 18 -17.62 26.34 7.54
C ALA A 18 -16.59 25.20 7.58
N CYS A 19 -15.76 25.22 8.61
CA CYS A 19 -14.73 24.23 8.90
C CYS A 19 -14.64 24.08 10.42
N LEU A 20 -14.46 22.86 10.90
CA LEU A 20 -14.13 22.61 12.30
C LEU A 20 -12.64 22.32 12.41
N ARG A 21 -11.90 23.24 13.04
CA ARG A 21 -10.47 23.09 13.32
C ARG A 21 -10.21 23.03 14.81
N LEU A 22 -9.58 21.95 15.28
CA LEU A 22 -9.09 21.81 16.65
C LEU A 22 -7.59 21.52 16.60
N ALA A 23 -6.83 22.16 17.49
CA ALA A 23 -5.40 21.97 17.61
C ALA A 23 -5.01 21.72 19.07
N GLY A 24 -4.14 20.74 19.34
CA GLY A 24 -3.61 20.46 20.68
C GLY A 24 -4.65 19.97 21.69
N ALA A 25 -5.81 19.49 21.24
CA ALA A 25 -6.92 19.13 22.10
C ALA A 25 -6.86 17.67 22.55
N ARG A 26 -7.26 17.42 23.80
CA ARG A 26 -7.60 16.07 24.29
C ARG A 26 -9.09 15.83 24.07
N ILE A 27 -9.42 14.87 23.23
CA ILE A 27 -10.78 14.50 22.85
C ILE A 27 -11.18 13.27 23.66
N SER A 28 -11.98 13.51 24.69
CA SER A 28 -12.58 12.47 25.53
C SER A 28 -13.90 11.99 24.97
N GLY A 29 -14.19 10.69 25.12
CA GLY A 29 -15.41 10.08 24.62
C GLY A 29 -15.29 9.56 23.19
N HIS A 30 -16.12 8.58 22.84
CA HIS A 30 -16.24 8.06 21.48
C HIS A 30 -16.75 9.12 20.50
N LEU A 31 -15.97 9.43 19.46
CA LEU A 31 -16.40 10.32 18.38
C LEU A 31 -17.25 9.52 17.38
N ASN A 32 -18.53 9.33 17.71
CA ASN A 32 -19.48 8.65 16.84
C ASN A 32 -20.05 9.62 15.79
N LEU A 33 -19.68 9.40 14.53
CA LEU A 33 -20.17 10.07 13.34
C LEU A 33 -20.72 9.05 12.32
N ALA A 34 -21.07 7.85 12.76
CA ALA A 34 -21.64 6.81 11.89
C ALA A 34 -22.89 7.32 11.17
N ALA A 35 -22.98 7.04 9.87
CA ALA A 35 -24.03 7.48 8.95
C ALA A 35 -24.27 9.01 8.90
N ALA A 36 -23.37 9.81 9.47
CA ALA A 36 -23.49 11.26 9.47
C ALA A 36 -23.28 11.86 8.07
N GLN A 37 -23.93 12.99 7.81
CA GLN A 37 -23.62 13.85 6.67
C GLN A 37 -22.91 15.10 7.19
N ILE A 38 -21.61 15.18 6.93
CA ILE A 38 -20.72 16.24 7.39
C ILE A 38 -20.39 17.13 6.19
N ALA A 39 -21.07 18.27 6.09
CA ALA A 39 -20.92 19.18 4.96
C ALA A 39 -19.64 20.05 5.00
N HIS A 40 -18.79 19.87 6.00
CA HIS A 40 -17.68 20.77 6.34
C HIS A 40 -16.38 20.00 6.52
N ASP A 41 -15.26 20.66 6.27
CA ASP A 41 -13.94 20.08 6.52
C ASP A 41 -13.68 19.96 8.03
N LEU A 42 -13.11 18.82 8.43
CA LEU A 42 -12.73 18.51 9.81
C LEU A 42 -11.22 18.39 9.93
N TRP A 43 -10.59 19.36 10.60
CA TRP A 43 -9.15 19.42 10.81
C TRP A 43 -8.82 19.27 12.30
N LEU A 44 -8.05 18.25 12.62
CA LEU A 44 -7.68 17.83 13.96
C LEU A 44 -6.15 17.71 13.98
N GLU A 45 -5.49 18.70 14.56
CA GLU A 45 -4.02 18.86 14.51
C GLU A 45 -3.42 18.65 15.89
N ASP A 46 -2.41 17.78 16.01
CA ASP A 46 -1.71 17.50 17.27
C ASP A 46 -2.66 17.16 18.44
N CYS A 47 -3.75 16.46 18.13
CA CYS A 47 -4.80 16.07 19.08
C CYS A 47 -4.55 14.66 19.66
N TRP A 48 -5.12 14.42 20.84
CA TRP A 48 -5.10 13.13 21.50
C TRP A 48 -6.53 12.61 21.70
N PHE A 49 -6.85 11.44 21.16
CA PHE A 49 -8.15 10.79 21.32
C PHE A 49 -8.08 9.71 22.39
N GLU A 50 -9.06 9.68 23.28
CA GLU A 50 -9.16 8.61 24.30
C GLU A 50 -9.82 7.34 23.76
N GLU A 51 -10.67 7.47 22.75
CA GLU A 51 -11.47 6.39 22.14
C GLU A 51 -11.41 6.47 20.62
N SER A 52 -11.89 5.43 19.94
CA SER A 52 -11.92 5.35 18.48
C SER A 52 -12.79 6.43 17.83
N VAL A 53 -12.50 6.70 16.56
CA VAL A 53 -13.34 7.54 15.69
C VAL A 53 -14.16 6.63 14.80
N ASP A 54 -15.49 6.80 14.82
CA ASP A 54 -16.42 6.01 14.02
C ASP A 54 -17.09 6.88 12.96
N LEU A 55 -16.85 6.53 11.70
CA LEU A 55 -17.31 7.16 10.47
C LEU A 55 -18.02 6.13 9.57
N LEU A 56 -18.46 5.00 10.13
CA LEU A 56 -19.13 3.93 9.38
C LEU A 56 -20.28 4.49 8.53
N GLY A 57 -20.20 4.37 7.21
CA GLY A 57 -21.21 4.85 6.27
C GLY A 57 -21.41 6.38 6.26
N ALA A 58 -20.51 7.15 6.89
CA ALA A 58 -20.59 8.60 6.91
C ALA A 58 -20.26 9.20 5.55
N THR A 59 -20.78 10.39 5.27
CA THR A 59 -20.36 11.22 4.13
C THR A 59 -19.72 12.50 4.65
N THR A 60 -18.51 12.82 4.21
CA THR A 60 -17.76 14.00 4.66
C THR A 60 -16.99 14.65 3.51
N GLN A 61 -16.51 15.89 3.74
CA GLN A 61 -15.60 16.59 2.85
C GLN A 61 -14.16 16.12 3.11
N THR A 62 -13.24 17.01 3.51
CA THR A 62 -11.90 16.62 3.93
C THR A 62 -11.88 16.23 5.41
N LEU A 63 -11.28 15.09 5.71
CA LEU A 63 -10.96 14.67 7.07
C LEU A 63 -9.43 14.68 7.24
N ALA A 64 -8.94 15.61 8.04
CA ALA A 64 -7.53 15.73 8.38
C ALA A 64 -7.34 15.48 9.88
N ILE A 65 -6.68 14.38 10.23
CA ILE A 65 -6.24 14.07 11.60
C ILE A 65 -4.72 13.95 11.55
N THR A 66 -4.00 15.06 11.71
CA THR A 66 -2.55 15.14 11.48
C THR A 66 -1.78 15.33 12.79
N GLY A 67 -0.59 14.73 12.89
CA GLY A 67 0.24 14.79 14.11
C GLY A 67 -0.45 14.23 15.36
N SER A 68 -1.56 13.49 15.20
CA SER A 68 -2.49 13.16 16.28
C SER A 68 -2.38 11.70 16.67
N GLN A 69 -2.91 11.33 17.85
CA GLN A 69 -2.95 9.95 18.34
C GLN A 69 -4.39 9.47 18.45
N VAL A 70 -4.74 8.43 17.68
CA VAL A 70 -6.11 7.95 17.54
C VAL A 70 -6.19 6.44 17.84
N PRO A 71 -7.00 6.03 18.83
CA PRO A 71 -7.29 4.62 19.15
C PRO A 71 -8.16 3.88 18.12
N GLY A 72 -7.77 3.92 16.85
CA GLY A 72 -8.50 3.30 15.75
C GLY A 72 -9.49 4.23 15.05
N ILE A 73 -9.65 4.02 13.75
CA ILE A 73 -10.56 4.75 12.88
C ILE A 73 -11.37 3.72 12.09
N GLU A 74 -12.68 3.73 12.29
CA GLU A 74 -13.65 2.92 11.57
C GLU A 74 -14.31 3.81 10.52
N ALA A 75 -14.09 3.53 9.24
CA ALA A 75 -14.62 4.32 8.11
C ALA A 75 -15.08 3.40 6.97
N ASP A 76 -15.49 2.18 7.30
CA ASP A 76 -16.12 1.27 6.35
C ASP A 76 -17.33 1.94 5.68
N SER A 77 -17.50 1.74 4.38
CA SER A 77 -18.56 2.33 3.55
C SER A 77 -18.64 3.87 3.57
N ALA A 78 -17.65 4.57 4.14
CA ALA A 78 -17.63 6.02 4.19
C ALA A 78 -17.43 6.63 2.79
N ARG A 79 -17.97 7.84 2.57
CA ARG A 79 -17.71 8.66 1.40
C ARG A 79 -17.00 9.94 1.82
N ILE A 80 -15.76 10.10 1.38
CA ILE A 80 -14.91 11.25 1.68
C ILE A 80 -14.69 11.98 0.35
N GLU A 81 -15.41 13.09 0.16
CA GLU A 81 -15.31 13.88 -1.08
C GLU A 81 -13.95 14.58 -1.19
N GLY A 82 -13.33 14.89 -0.04
CA GLY A 82 -12.01 15.50 0.05
C GLY A 82 -10.91 14.48 0.30
N ASN A 83 -9.84 14.95 0.97
CA ASN A 83 -8.73 14.09 1.35
C ASN A 83 -9.01 13.36 2.68
N LEU A 84 -8.43 12.17 2.83
CA LEU A 84 -8.20 11.55 4.12
C LEU A 84 -6.72 11.75 4.49
N ASP A 85 -6.44 12.67 5.40
CA ASP A 85 -5.08 13.06 5.78
C ASP A 85 -4.76 12.62 7.20
N LEU A 86 -3.89 11.61 7.34
CA LEU A 86 -3.38 11.09 8.60
C LEU A 86 -1.87 11.32 8.75
N ARG A 87 -1.31 12.32 8.06
CA ARG A 87 0.15 12.56 8.06
C ARG A 87 0.68 12.77 9.47
N ARG A 88 1.81 12.12 9.76
CA ARG A 88 2.51 12.14 11.06
C ARG A 88 1.65 11.68 12.25
N SER A 89 0.51 11.04 12.00
CA SER A 89 -0.37 10.56 13.05
C SER A 89 -0.05 9.12 13.45
N VAL A 90 -0.47 8.78 14.66
CA VAL A 90 -0.38 7.44 15.22
C VAL A 90 -1.80 6.89 15.33
N VAL A 91 -2.09 5.82 14.59
CA VAL A 91 -3.36 5.11 14.67
C VAL A 91 -3.08 3.73 15.24
N GLU A 92 -3.53 3.48 16.45
CA GLU A 92 -3.25 2.23 17.16
C GLU A 92 -4.55 1.57 17.60
N SER A 93 -4.78 0.35 17.15
CA SER A 93 -5.97 -0.41 17.54
C SER A 93 -5.81 -0.89 18.99
N LEU A 94 -6.71 -0.46 19.87
CA LEU A 94 -6.75 -0.90 21.28
C LEU A 94 -7.75 -2.04 21.52
N ALA A 95 -8.56 -2.39 20.53
CA ALA A 95 -9.61 -3.42 20.64
C ALA A 95 -9.94 -4.08 19.29
N SER A 96 -10.52 -5.29 19.32
CA SER A 96 -11.07 -5.95 18.13
C SER A 96 -12.24 -5.15 17.56
N SER A 97 -12.28 -4.96 16.23
CA SER A 97 -13.46 -4.34 15.60
C SER A 97 -14.69 -5.23 15.83
N PRO A 98 -15.85 -4.65 16.20
CA PRO A 98 -17.08 -5.42 16.42
C PRO A 98 -17.61 -6.05 15.13
N PHE A 99 -17.17 -5.59 13.95
CA PHE A 99 -17.69 -6.04 12.65
C PHE A 99 -16.91 -7.22 12.07
N ASN A 100 -15.59 -7.23 12.22
CA ASN A 100 -14.74 -8.24 11.60
C ASN A 100 -14.06 -9.18 12.62
N HIS A 101 -14.30 -8.98 13.92
CA HIS A 101 -13.69 -9.72 15.04
C HIS A 101 -12.14 -9.75 15.01
N VAL A 102 -11.52 -8.86 14.25
CA VAL A 102 -10.07 -8.71 14.11
C VAL A 102 -9.70 -7.31 14.57
N SER A 103 -8.61 -7.18 15.33
CA SER A 103 -8.08 -5.86 15.67
C SER A 103 -7.68 -5.13 14.39
N THR A 104 -8.34 -4.01 14.11
CA THR A 104 -8.12 -3.19 12.92
C THR A 104 -7.85 -1.77 13.36
N ALA A 105 -6.74 -1.16 12.91
CA ALA A 105 -6.40 0.21 13.29
C ALA A 105 -7.05 1.24 12.35
N LEU A 106 -7.05 0.98 11.05
CA LEU A 106 -7.74 1.81 10.05
C LEU A 106 -8.62 0.92 9.17
N SER A 107 -9.93 1.06 9.29
CA SER A 107 -10.91 0.34 8.45
C SER A 107 -11.55 1.29 7.44
N LEU A 108 -11.52 0.89 6.18
CA LEU A 108 -11.94 1.64 4.98
C LEU A 108 -12.56 0.67 3.95
N SER A 109 -13.14 -0.43 4.40
CA SER A 109 -13.72 -1.44 3.53
C SER A 109 -14.93 -0.85 2.80
N ASP A 110 -14.98 -1.01 1.48
CA ASP A 110 -16.00 -0.44 0.60
C ASP A 110 -16.14 1.10 0.69
N ALA A 111 -15.14 1.79 1.24
CA ALA A 111 -15.11 3.24 1.31
C ALA A 111 -14.82 3.85 -0.07
N ARG A 112 -15.22 5.12 -0.24
CA ARG A 112 -14.91 5.92 -1.43
C ARG A 112 -14.24 7.22 -1.01
N VAL A 113 -13.10 7.52 -1.61
CA VAL A 113 -12.38 8.77 -1.36
C VAL A 113 -12.04 9.45 -2.68
N SER A 114 -12.66 10.60 -2.95
CA SER A 114 -12.44 11.34 -4.20
C SER A 114 -11.10 12.10 -4.16
N GLY A 115 -10.67 12.54 -2.98
CA GLY A 115 -9.33 13.11 -2.78
C GLY A 115 -8.22 12.05 -2.63
N GLY A 116 -7.07 12.48 -2.13
CA GLY A 116 -5.95 11.62 -1.80
C GLY A 116 -6.03 11.05 -0.38
N MET A 117 -5.43 9.87 -0.19
CA MET A 117 -5.16 9.31 1.13
C MET A 117 -3.70 9.56 1.49
N LEU A 118 -3.48 10.48 2.44
CA LEU A 118 -2.16 10.97 2.82
C LEU A 118 -1.75 10.36 4.16
N LEU A 119 -0.86 9.38 4.14
CA LEU A 119 -0.36 8.64 5.30
C LEU A 119 1.13 8.90 5.54
N ASN A 120 1.69 9.97 4.97
CA ASN A 120 3.12 10.23 5.07
C ASN A 120 3.59 10.41 6.53
N GLY A 121 4.61 9.65 6.93
CA GLY A 121 5.12 9.60 8.29
C GLY A 121 4.13 9.08 9.33
N ALA A 122 3.00 8.48 8.92
CA ALA A 122 2.04 7.91 9.84
C ALA A 122 2.52 6.56 10.39
N ARG A 123 2.12 6.23 11.62
CA ARG A 123 2.31 4.90 12.22
C ARG A 123 0.94 4.28 12.44
N ILE A 124 0.63 3.20 11.71
CA ILE A 124 -0.64 2.49 11.83
C ILE A 124 -0.36 1.10 12.39
N SER A 125 -0.97 0.76 13.53
CA SER A 125 -0.57 -0.41 14.32
C SER A 125 -1.77 -1.19 14.84
N ALA A 126 -1.88 -2.43 14.39
CA ALA A 126 -2.74 -3.47 14.98
C ALA A 126 -1.96 -4.79 15.00
N PRO A 127 -1.08 -5.01 16.01
CA PRO A 127 -0.28 -6.22 16.12
C PRO A 127 -1.16 -7.48 16.17
N GLY A 128 -0.86 -8.46 15.31
CA GLY A 128 -1.66 -9.69 15.18
C GLY A 128 -3.00 -9.49 14.45
N GLY A 129 -3.31 -8.27 14.01
CA GLY A 129 -4.50 -7.91 13.25
C GLY A 129 -4.18 -7.21 11.93
N TRP A 130 -5.03 -6.28 11.55
CA TRP A 130 -4.92 -5.50 10.32
C TRP A 130 -4.56 -4.06 10.64
N ALA A 131 -3.36 -3.64 10.25
CA ALA A 131 -3.00 -2.23 10.34
C ALA A 131 -4.00 -1.41 9.50
N MET A 132 -4.25 -1.86 8.27
CA MET A 132 -5.23 -1.23 7.39
C MET A 132 -6.07 -2.30 6.69
N ALA A 133 -7.39 -2.17 6.78
CA ALA A 133 -8.35 -2.99 6.06
C ALA A 133 -9.15 -2.08 5.11
N ALA A 134 -8.87 -2.18 3.82
CA ALA A 134 -9.41 -1.31 2.78
C ALA A 134 -9.81 -2.15 1.56
N GLY A 135 -10.50 -3.26 1.80
CA GLY A 135 -11.02 -4.12 0.75
C GLY A 135 -12.12 -3.39 -0.02
N GLY A 136 -12.11 -3.44 -1.36
CA GLY A 136 -13.09 -2.73 -2.19
C GLY A 136 -12.98 -1.20 -2.18
N LEU A 137 -11.91 -0.64 -1.59
CA LEU A 137 -11.67 0.81 -1.56
C LEU A 137 -11.64 1.38 -2.99
N VAL A 138 -12.43 2.43 -3.24
CA VAL A 138 -12.39 3.17 -4.50
C VAL A 138 -11.80 4.55 -4.25
N MET A 139 -10.66 4.82 -4.85
CA MET A 139 -10.02 6.13 -4.82
C MET A 139 -10.19 6.82 -6.18
N GLU A 140 -10.37 8.14 -6.20
CA GLU A 140 -10.10 8.93 -7.41
C GLU A 140 -8.68 9.55 -7.34
N GLY A 141 -8.23 9.91 -6.14
CA GLY A 141 -6.87 10.33 -5.85
C GLY A 141 -5.89 9.18 -5.65
N GLY A 142 -4.67 9.53 -5.21
CA GLY A 142 -3.59 8.57 -4.94
C GLY A 142 -3.47 8.23 -3.46
N VAL A 143 -2.83 7.10 -3.17
CA VAL A 143 -2.48 6.69 -1.80
C VAL A 143 -0.99 6.92 -1.58
N PHE A 144 -0.64 7.74 -0.59
CA PHE A 144 0.73 8.14 -0.31
C PHE A 144 1.14 7.74 1.10
N CYS A 145 2.07 6.79 1.19
CA CYS A 145 2.62 6.23 2.42
C CYS A 145 4.14 6.42 2.44
N GLN A 146 4.61 7.67 2.42
CA GLN A 146 6.02 8.01 2.25
C GLN A 146 6.61 8.64 3.52
N GLY A 147 7.91 8.92 3.52
CA GLY A 147 8.53 9.76 4.55
C GLY A 147 8.48 9.14 5.95
N GLY A 148 8.76 7.84 6.05
CA GLY A 148 8.78 7.12 7.33
C GLY A 148 7.44 6.51 7.74
N PHE A 149 6.56 6.20 6.80
CA PHE A 149 5.34 5.43 7.09
C PHE A 149 5.69 4.05 7.65
N VAL A 150 5.03 3.66 8.74
CA VAL A 150 5.18 2.35 9.38
C VAL A 150 3.82 1.72 9.58
N ALA A 151 3.63 0.51 9.06
CA ALA A 151 2.47 -0.32 9.35
C ALA A 151 2.89 -1.54 10.18
N ARG A 152 2.23 -1.77 11.31
CA ARG A 152 2.39 -2.96 12.16
C ARG A 152 1.12 -3.79 12.13
N GLY A 153 1.17 -4.97 11.54
CA GLY A 153 -0.01 -5.74 11.15
C GLY A 153 -0.19 -5.75 9.64
N GLN A 154 -1.13 -6.56 9.16
CA GLN A 154 -1.35 -6.71 7.72
C GLN A 154 -2.00 -5.46 7.11
N VAL A 155 -1.53 -5.04 5.93
CA VAL A 155 -2.18 -4.04 5.08
C VAL A 155 -2.94 -4.75 3.96
N ARG A 156 -4.26 -4.54 3.89
CA ARG A 156 -5.15 -5.20 2.92
C ARG A 156 -5.86 -4.15 2.08
N LEU A 157 -5.62 -4.16 0.78
CA LEU A 157 -6.30 -3.32 -0.21
C LEU A 157 -6.93 -4.21 -1.30
N MET A 158 -7.44 -5.37 -0.92
CA MET A 158 -7.95 -6.35 -1.88
C MET A 158 -9.07 -5.74 -2.72
N GLU A 159 -9.06 -5.97 -4.04
CA GLU A 159 -10.07 -5.46 -4.97
C GLU A 159 -10.19 -3.92 -5.00
N ALA A 160 -9.21 -3.20 -4.46
CA ALA A 160 -9.20 -1.74 -4.48
C ALA A 160 -8.93 -1.18 -5.88
N GLN A 161 -9.53 -0.03 -6.18
CA GLN A 161 -9.34 0.73 -7.41
C GLN A 161 -8.54 2.00 -7.11
N LEU A 162 -7.30 2.03 -7.59
CA LEU A 162 -6.30 3.05 -7.30
C LEU A 162 -5.78 3.70 -8.60
N PRO A 163 -6.60 4.49 -9.31
CA PRO A 163 -6.26 5.04 -10.64
C PRO A 163 -5.05 5.98 -10.61
N ARG A 164 -4.67 6.54 -9.46
CA ARG A 164 -3.46 7.37 -9.28
C ARG A 164 -2.33 6.64 -8.54
N GLY A 165 -2.51 5.34 -8.31
CA GLY A 165 -1.50 4.44 -7.78
C GLY A 165 -1.35 4.44 -6.27
N LEU A 166 -0.51 3.51 -5.83
CA LEU A 166 -0.10 3.31 -4.44
C LEU A 166 1.39 3.60 -4.33
N HIS A 167 1.75 4.58 -3.49
CA HIS A 167 3.12 5.04 -3.34
C HIS A 167 3.60 4.79 -1.91
N MET A 168 4.43 3.77 -1.73
CA MET A 168 4.97 3.32 -0.43
C MET A 168 6.51 3.46 -0.37
N ARG A 169 7.05 4.54 -0.94
CA ARG A 169 8.50 4.80 -0.96
C ARG A 169 9.08 4.86 0.46
N GLY A 170 10.05 4.00 0.75
CA GLY A 170 10.68 3.89 2.07
C GLY A 170 9.73 3.48 3.21
N ALA A 171 8.56 2.93 2.90
CA ALA A 171 7.63 2.43 3.92
C ALA A 171 8.15 1.14 4.57
N ARG A 172 7.79 0.94 5.84
CA ARG A 172 8.13 -0.26 6.60
C ARG A 172 6.86 -1.01 7.00
N LEU A 173 6.72 -2.24 6.52
CA LEU A 173 5.66 -3.15 6.92
C LEU A 173 6.24 -4.20 7.87
N GLU A 174 5.78 -4.16 9.12
CA GLU A 174 6.29 -4.93 10.25
C GLU A 174 5.18 -5.80 10.85
N CYS A 175 5.57 -6.85 11.60
CA CYS A 175 4.64 -7.69 12.37
C CYS A 175 3.46 -8.18 11.52
N PRO A 176 3.69 -9.02 10.51
CA PRO A 176 2.66 -9.41 9.55
C PRO A 176 1.50 -10.12 10.26
N GLY A 177 0.35 -10.17 9.60
CA GLY A 177 -0.82 -10.86 10.13
C GLY A 177 -0.57 -12.36 10.40
N PRO A 178 -1.53 -13.08 11.01
CA PRO A 178 -1.35 -14.48 11.44
C PRO A 178 -1.00 -15.48 10.32
N ARG A 179 -1.07 -15.08 9.05
CA ARG A 179 -0.67 -15.87 7.88
C ARG A 179 0.66 -15.42 7.25
N GLY A 180 1.46 -14.61 7.96
CA GLY A 180 2.75 -14.11 7.46
C GLY A 180 2.65 -13.06 6.34
N VAL A 181 1.44 -12.61 5.98
CA VAL A 181 1.24 -11.60 4.92
C VAL A 181 1.39 -10.19 5.50
N ALA A 182 2.29 -9.40 4.91
CA ALA A 182 2.48 -7.98 5.24
C ALA A 182 1.58 -7.07 4.39
N LEU A 183 1.51 -7.34 3.08
CA LEU A 183 0.76 -6.53 2.11
C LEU A 183 -0.06 -7.43 1.18
N SER A 184 -1.36 -7.15 1.07
CA SER A 184 -2.27 -7.88 0.20
C SER A 184 -2.94 -6.94 -0.78
N LEU A 185 -2.55 -7.01 -2.06
CA LEU A 185 -3.10 -6.26 -3.19
C LEU A 185 -3.81 -7.16 -4.21
N ASP A 186 -4.31 -8.31 -3.75
CA ASP A 186 -5.05 -9.27 -4.59
C ASP A 186 -6.17 -8.57 -5.37
N ASN A 187 -6.18 -8.76 -6.69
CA ASN A 187 -7.13 -8.18 -7.65
C ASN A 187 -7.23 -6.64 -7.65
N VAL A 188 -6.19 -5.94 -7.16
CA VAL A 188 -6.12 -4.46 -7.26
C VAL A 188 -5.98 -4.02 -8.70
N VAL A 189 -6.64 -2.92 -9.04
CA VAL A 189 -6.42 -2.18 -10.30
C VAL A 189 -5.76 -0.85 -9.95
N ALA A 190 -4.54 -0.65 -10.41
CA ALA A 190 -3.77 0.57 -10.13
C ALA A 190 -3.09 1.09 -11.40
N SER A 191 -2.79 2.39 -11.43
CA SER A 191 -1.87 2.91 -12.46
C SER A 191 -0.44 2.53 -12.16
N THR A 192 0.02 2.87 -10.94
CA THR A 192 1.40 2.65 -10.50
C THR A 192 1.41 2.01 -9.12
N LEU A 193 2.30 1.04 -8.91
CA LEU A 193 2.69 0.54 -7.59
C LEU A 193 4.15 0.90 -7.36
N ASN A 194 4.41 1.79 -6.42
CA ASN A 194 5.75 2.26 -6.13
C ASN A 194 6.21 1.81 -4.74
N PHE A 195 7.07 0.79 -4.72
CA PHE A 195 7.72 0.25 -3.54
C PHE A 195 9.23 0.54 -3.58
N SER A 196 9.64 1.75 -3.99
CA SER A 196 11.06 2.10 -4.09
C SER A 196 11.65 2.65 -2.78
N ASP A 197 12.93 3.05 -2.84
CA ASP A 197 13.63 3.84 -1.81
C ASP A 197 13.70 3.18 -0.44
N GLY A 198 14.08 1.90 -0.39
CA GLY A 198 14.22 1.18 0.88
C GLY A 198 12.89 0.74 1.50
N PHE A 199 11.84 0.58 0.69
CA PHE A 199 10.64 -0.14 1.10
C PHE A 199 11.02 -1.49 1.71
N THR A 200 10.52 -1.77 2.91
CA THR A 200 10.81 -3.02 3.61
C THR A 200 9.52 -3.74 3.97
N ALA A 201 9.41 -5.00 3.54
CA ALA A 201 8.30 -5.88 3.90
C ALA A 201 8.79 -7.08 4.71
N ASN A 202 8.44 -7.11 6.00
CA ASN A 202 8.61 -8.28 6.87
C ASN A 202 7.35 -9.13 6.80
N GLY A 203 7.20 -9.86 5.69
CA GLY A 203 6.07 -10.72 5.38
C GLY A 203 5.91 -10.89 3.88
N THR A 204 5.01 -11.78 3.47
CA THR A 204 4.65 -11.95 2.06
C THR A 204 3.98 -10.68 1.51
N VAL A 205 4.43 -10.23 0.35
CA VAL A 205 3.73 -9.26 -0.51
C VAL A 205 2.94 -10.01 -1.55
N ARG A 206 1.62 -9.81 -1.59
CA ARG A 206 0.73 -10.46 -2.56
C ARG A 206 0.22 -9.47 -3.58
N LEU A 207 0.44 -9.79 -4.86
CA LEU A 207 -0.03 -9.07 -6.04
C LEU A 207 -0.87 -10.00 -6.95
N ARG A 208 -1.59 -10.97 -6.36
CA ARG A 208 -2.30 -11.98 -7.14
C ARG A 208 -3.38 -11.34 -7.99
N GLY A 209 -3.32 -11.50 -9.32
CA GLY A 209 -4.31 -10.94 -10.24
C GLY A 209 -4.33 -9.41 -10.28
N THR A 210 -3.34 -8.75 -9.67
CA THR A 210 -3.21 -7.29 -9.69
C THR A 210 -2.95 -6.81 -11.11
N ARG A 211 -3.63 -5.73 -11.51
CA ARG A 211 -3.46 -5.09 -12.82
C ARG A 211 -2.89 -3.70 -12.63
N VAL A 212 -1.71 -3.49 -13.20
CA VAL A 212 -0.96 -2.23 -13.15
C VAL A 212 -0.87 -1.69 -14.57
N SER A 213 -1.47 -0.54 -14.84
CA SER A 213 -1.53 0.00 -16.20
C SER A 213 -0.22 0.67 -16.65
N ASP A 214 0.68 0.96 -15.72
CA ASP A 214 1.96 1.62 -15.97
C ASP A 214 3.09 0.83 -15.27
N LYS A 215 3.63 1.32 -14.14
CA LYS A 215 4.82 0.74 -13.49
C LYS A 215 4.52 0.07 -12.14
N ALA A 216 5.05 -1.13 -11.94
CA ALA A 216 5.21 -1.76 -10.63
C ALA A 216 6.71 -1.86 -10.32
N THR A 217 7.19 -1.04 -9.38
CA THR A 217 8.63 -0.96 -9.04
C THR A 217 8.90 -1.39 -7.60
N PHE A 218 9.96 -2.17 -7.46
CA PHE A 218 10.57 -2.63 -6.22
C PHE A 218 12.03 -2.17 -6.11
N GLU A 219 12.39 -1.08 -6.79
CA GLU A 219 13.75 -0.54 -6.82
C GLU A 219 14.29 -0.27 -5.41
N GLY A 220 15.36 -0.96 -5.04
CA GLY A 220 15.99 -0.87 -3.73
C GLY A 220 15.12 -1.37 -2.57
N ALA A 221 14.07 -2.15 -2.85
CA ALA A 221 13.23 -2.76 -1.83
C ALA A 221 13.92 -3.95 -1.15
N VAL A 222 13.49 -4.25 0.07
CA VAL A 222 13.91 -5.40 0.87
C VAL A 222 12.69 -6.25 1.22
N LEU A 223 12.63 -7.48 0.70
CA LEU A 223 11.53 -8.42 0.92
C LEU A 223 12.02 -9.57 1.81
N ASN A 224 11.63 -9.56 3.08
CA ASN A 224 12.12 -10.50 4.09
C ASN A 224 11.23 -11.74 4.28
N GLY A 225 10.22 -11.94 3.42
CA GLY A 225 9.36 -13.12 3.46
C GLY A 225 8.56 -13.25 4.76
N PRO A 226 7.73 -14.29 4.89
CA PRO A 226 6.99 -14.55 6.12
C PRO A 226 7.95 -15.01 7.25
N PRO A 227 7.65 -14.68 8.52
CA PRO A 227 8.57 -14.90 9.64
C PRO A 227 8.78 -16.38 10.02
N ASP A 228 7.90 -17.27 9.56
CA ASP A 228 8.04 -18.72 9.67
C ASP A 228 9.03 -19.29 8.64
N GLY A 229 9.40 -18.51 7.61
CA GLY A 229 10.23 -18.95 6.49
C GLY A 229 9.49 -19.82 5.47
N ASP A 230 8.22 -20.17 5.75
CA ASP A 230 7.40 -21.05 4.94
C ASP A 230 6.47 -20.21 4.06
N GLY A 231 7.01 -19.67 2.98
CA GLY A 231 6.19 -19.04 1.94
C GLY A 231 6.94 -18.04 1.07
N PRO A 232 6.26 -17.53 0.03
CA PRO A 232 6.87 -16.58 -0.88
C PRO A 232 7.09 -15.23 -0.21
N ALA A 233 8.21 -14.58 -0.53
CA ALA A 233 8.40 -13.17 -0.26
C ALA A 233 7.54 -12.30 -1.18
N LEU A 234 7.40 -12.71 -2.45
CA LEU A 234 6.51 -12.09 -3.42
C LEU A 234 5.63 -13.15 -4.09
N LEU A 235 4.31 -12.96 -4.02
CA LEU A 235 3.33 -13.76 -4.74
C LEU A 235 2.63 -12.87 -5.77
N GLY A 236 3.16 -12.86 -6.99
CA GLY A 236 2.65 -12.12 -8.15
C GLY A 236 1.88 -12.97 -9.17
N MET A 237 1.34 -14.12 -8.77
CA MET A 237 0.58 -15.01 -9.65
C MET A 237 -0.54 -14.26 -10.40
N LEU A 238 -0.64 -14.44 -11.72
CA LEU A 238 -1.61 -13.78 -12.61
C LEU A 238 -1.52 -12.24 -12.64
N MET A 239 -0.43 -11.65 -12.13
CA MET A 239 -0.22 -10.20 -12.18
C MET A 239 -0.09 -9.72 -13.64
N GLN A 240 -0.60 -8.54 -13.93
CA GLN A 240 -0.38 -7.85 -15.20
C GLN A 240 0.23 -6.47 -14.96
N ALA A 241 1.33 -6.15 -15.63
CA ALA A 241 1.95 -4.82 -15.57
C ALA A 241 2.50 -4.41 -16.94
N VAL A 242 2.63 -3.11 -17.21
CA VAL A 242 3.39 -2.66 -18.39
C VAL A 242 4.88 -2.75 -18.09
N ASP A 243 5.32 -2.06 -17.04
CA ASP A 243 6.70 -2.05 -16.60
C ASP A 243 6.80 -2.70 -15.21
N PHE A 244 7.53 -3.81 -15.11
CA PHE A 244 7.81 -4.49 -13.87
C PHE A 244 9.29 -4.37 -13.55
N ASP A 245 9.58 -3.51 -12.58
CA ASP A 245 10.92 -3.21 -12.13
C ASP A 245 11.20 -3.94 -10.84
N PHE A 246 11.96 -5.02 -10.96
CA PHE A 246 12.29 -5.93 -9.89
C PHE A 246 13.77 -5.82 -9.53
N THR A 247 14.26 -4.59 -9.28
CA THR A 247 15.64 -4.29 -8.88
C THR A 247 15.77 -4.18 -7.36
N LEU A 248 15.75 -5.31 -6.64
CA LEU A 248 15.82 -5.32 -5.17
C LEU A 248 17.19 -4.90 -4.64
N ALA A 249 17.24 -4.38 -3.40
CA ALA A 249 18.50 -4.05 -2.74
C ALA A 249 19.32 -5.29 -2.35
N GLN A 250 18.66 -6.43 -2.15
CA GLN A 250 19.25 -7.73 -1.84
C GLN A 250 18.28 -8.85 -2.26
N PRO A 251 18.76 -10.09 -2.44
CA PRO A 251 17.89 -11.22 -2.73
C PRO A 251 16.80 -11.36 -1.66
N PRO A 252 15.56 -11.64 -2.05
CA PRO A 252 14.48 -11.83 -1.10
C PRO A 252 14.74 -13.12 -0.31
N SER A 253 14.37 -13.15 0.96
CA SER A 253 14.64 -14.31 1.84
C SER A 253 13.71 -15.50 1.59
N GLY A 254 12.62 -15.29 0.84
CA GLY A 254 11.64 -16.31 0.48
C GLY A 254 11.46 -16.42 -1.03
N THR A 255 10.66 -17.40 -1.46
CA THR A 255 10.47 -17.65 -2.89
C THR A 255 9.75 -16.49 -3.59
N VAL A 256 9.94 -16.41 -4.91
CA VAL A 256 9.20 -15.46 -5.76
C VAL A 256 8.32 -16.27 -6.71
N ASP A 257 6.99 -16.10 -6.61
CA ASP A 257 6.01 -16.77 -7.48
C ASP A 257 5.40 -15.75 -8.45
N LEU A 258 5.73 -15.87 -9.73
CA LEU A 258 5.21 -15.06 -10.84
C LEU A 258 4.42 -15.91 -11.85
N ARG A 259 3.88 -17.05 -11.41
CA ARG A 259 3.16 -17.95 -12.31
C ARG A 259 2.02 -17.24 -13.04
N ALA A 260 1.95 -17.44 -14.34
CA ALA A 260 0.98 -16.83 -15.23
C ALA A 260 0.93 -15.29 -15.19
N ALA A 261 1.95 -14.63 -14.65
CA ALA A 261 2.06 -13.17 -14.72
C ALA A 261 2.48 -12.71 -16.13
N GLN A 262 2.09 -11.50 -16.51
CA GLN A 262 2.32 -10.93 -17.83
C GLN A 262 2.84 -9.50 -17.68
N VAL A 263 4.04 -9.24 -18.22
CA VAL A 263 4.66 -7.91 -18.17
C VAL A 263 5.17 -7.50 -19.55
N SER A 264 5.14 -6.20 -19.89
CA SER A 264 5.73 -5.76 -21.18
C SER A 264 7.24 -5.63 -21.07
N TYR A 265 7.71 -5.00 -19.98
CA TYR A 265 9.11 -4.82 -19.68
C TYR A 265 9.43 -5.39 -18.30
N LEU A 266 10.54 -6.11 -18.21
CA LEU A 266 11.11 -6.60 -16.95
C LEU A 266 12.46 -5.92 -16.75
N HIS A 267 12.62 -5.18 -15.65
CA HIS A 267 13.93 -4.75 -15.17
C HIS A 267 14.38 -5.68 -14.06
N ASP A 268 15.58 -6.22 -14.18
CA ASP A 268 16.16 -7.10 -13.18
C ASP A 268 17.65 -6.82 -12.94
N SER A 269 18.18 -7.45 -11.90
CA SER A 269 19.59 -7.39 -11.53
C SER A 269 20.04 -8.72 -10.96
N GLU A 270 21.36 -8.97 -10.91
CA GLU A 270 21.93 -10.19 -10.34
C GLU A 270 21.51 -10.44 -8.88
N HIS A 271 21.23 -9.36 -8.13
CA HIS A 271 20.86 -9.42 -6.70
C HIS A 271 19.34 -9.43 -6.48
N SER A 272 18.55 -9.45 -7.54
CA SER A 272 17.09 -9.33 -7.45
C SER A 272 16.37 -10.63 -7.13
N TRP A 273 16.97 -11.77 -7.43
CA TRP A 273 16.27 -13.05 -7.46
C TRP A 273 16.71 -13.97 -6.31
N PRO A 274 15.78 -14.72 -5.69
CA PRO A 274 16.12 -15.77 -4.74
C PRO A 274 16.58 -17.04 -5.46
N ASP A 275 17.03 -18.04 -4.69
CA ASP A 275 17.39 -19.37 -5.21
C ASP A 275 16.20 -20.12 -5.83
N VAL A 276 14.97 -19.84 -5.38
CA VAL A 276 13.75 -20.53 -5.81
C VAL A 276 12.74 -19.54 -6.36
N VAL A 277 12.45 -19.68 -7.66
CA VAL A 277 11.51 -18.84 -8.39
C VAL A 277 10.51 -19.72 -9.16
N GLU A 278 9.22 -19.42 -9.06
CA GLU A 278 8.15 -20.09 -9.81
C GLU A 278 7.69 -19.22 -10.97
N LEU A 279 8.00 -19.62 -12.20
CA LEU A 279 7.75 -18.84 -13.44
C LEU A 279 6.82 -19.55 -14.43
N GLU A 280 6.10 -20.61 -14.02
CA GLU A 280 5.21 -21.35 -14.92
C GLU A 280 4.18 -20.42 -15.58
N GLY A 281 4.23 -20.30 -16.91
CA GLY A 281 3.35 -19.43 -17.68
C GLY A 281 3.66 -17.93 -17.58
N PHE A 282 4.78 -17.53 -16.98
CA PHE A 282 5.22 -16.14 -16.96
C PHE A 282 5.58 -15.65 -18.37
N VAL A 283 5.07 -14.47 -18.75
CA VAL A 283 5.30 -13.85 -20.06
C VAL A 283 5.89 -12.46 -19.86
N TYR A 284 7.00 -12.18 -20.55
CA TYR A 284 7.59 -10.84 -20.64
C TYR A 284 7.87 -10.47 -22.09
N GLY A 285 7.81 -9.18 -22.42
CA GLY A 285 8.14 -8.66 -23.75
C GLY A 285 9.64 -8.43 -23.95
N SER A 286 10.24 -7.58 -23.12
CA SER A 286 11.68 -7.25 -23.15
C SER A 286 12.25 -7.24 -21.74
N ILE A 287 13.49 -7.72 -21.61
CA ILE A 287 14.30 -7.54 -20.42
C ILE A 287 15.17 -6.30 -20.62
N LYS A 288 15.23 -5.42 -19.62
CA LYS A 288 16.13 -4.29 -19.55
C LYS A 288 17.07 -4.50 -18.38
N VAL A 289 18.36 -4.57 -18.67
CA VAL A 289 19.40 -4.59 -17.64
C VAL A 289 19.75 -3.14 -17.36
N ASP A 290 19.67 -2.72 -16.09
CA ASP A 290 20.22 -1.42 -15.71
C ASP A 290 21.75 -1.51 -15.80
N GLU A 291 22.33 -0.90 -16.85
CA GLU A 291 23.74 -0.57 -16.88
C GLU A 291 24.00 0.52 -15.82
N ALA A 292 24.21 0.07 -14.58
CA ALA A 292 24.73 0.94 -13.53
C ALA A 292 26.19 1.30 -13.82
N GLY A 293 26.39 2.30 -14.69
CA GLY A 293 27.57 3.17 -14.72
C GLY A 293 28.55 2.95 -15.88
N GLU A 294 28.36 3.69 -16.98
CA GLU A 294 29.50 4.08 -17.82
C GLU A 294 29.40 5.56 -18.25
N ALA A 295 30.27 6.37 -17.65
CA ALA A 295 30.68 7.62 -18.24
C ALA A 295 31.74 7.34 -19.31
N ALA A 296 31.64 8.07 -20.43
CA ALA A 296 32.64 8.30 -21.47
C ALA A 296 32.81 7.21 -22.56
N GLY A 297 32.17 7.50 -23.70
CA GLY A 297 32.64 7.33 -25.08
C GLY A 297 33.68 6.27 -25.42
N GLY A 298 33.26 5.30 -26.26
CA GLY A 298 34.19 4.46 -27.02
C GLY A 298 33.47 3.45 -27.90
N SER A 299 33.46 3.70 -29.22
CA SER A 299 33.12 2.70 -30.23
C SER A 299 34.04 1.48 -30.09
N GLY A 300 33.47 0.31 -29.79
CA GLY A 300 34.22 -0.96 -29.75
C GLY A 300 33.30 -2.13 -29.48
N ALA A 301 33.20 -3.05 -30.44
CA ALA A 301 32.46 -4.30 -30.33
C ALA A 301 32.95 -5.12 -29.12
N ALA A 302 32.04 -5.56 -28.25
CA ALA A 302 32.35 -6.43 -27.11
C ALA A 302 31.58 -7.77 -27.22
N GLU A 303 32.36 -8.84 -27.25
CA GLU A 303 31.95 -10.24 -27.36
C GLU A 303 31.11 -10.70 -26.16
N LEU A 304 30.06 -11.48 -26.44
CA LEU A 304 29.29 -12.20 -25.44
C LEU A 304 30.18 -13.20 -24.68
N ARG A 305 30.23 -13.08 -23.34
CA ARG A 305 30.71 -14.14 -22.45
C ARG A 305 29.52 -14.80 -21.75
N ALA A 306 29.47 -16.13 -21.86
CA ALA A 306 28.45 -16.98 -21.26
C ALA A 306 28.52 -16.97 -19.72
N PRO A 307 27.39 -17.20 -19.02
CA PRO A 307 27.34 -17.31 -17.57
C PRO A 307 28.15 -18.51 -17.05
N PRO A 308 28.67 -18.46 -15.81
CA PRO A 308 29.48 -19.52 -15.25
C PRO A 308 28.67 -20.82 -15.12
N CYS A 309 29.19 -21.88 -15.75
CA CYS A 309 28.64 -23.23 -15.70
C CYS A 309 28.53 -23.73 -14.25
N GLY A 310 27.32 -24.14 -13.86
CA GLY A 310 27.08 -24.75 -12.54
C GLY A 310 25.60 -25.00 -12.20
N VAL A 311 24.67 -24.45 -12.97
CA VAL A 311 23.24 -24.78 -12.88
C VAL A 311 22.90 -25.73 -14.02
N ASP A 312 22.28 -26.87 -13.70
CA ASP A 312 21.87 -27.89 -14.67
C ASP A 312 20.83 -27.31 -15.65
N THR A 313 21.32 -26.74 -16.74
CA THR A 313 20.52 -26.12 -17.79
C THR A 313 19.95 -27.18 -18.72
N THR A 314 18.82 -27.78 -18.34
CA THR A 314 17.81 -28.18 -19.32
C THR A 314 16.77 -27.08 -19.45
N LEU A 315 17.20 -25.96 -20.06
CA LEU A 315 16.30 -24.96 -20.63
C LEU A 315 15.75 -25.52 -21.96
N PRO A 316 14.43 -25.76 -22.11
CA PRO A 316 13.87 -26.00 -23.44
C PRO A 316 13.93 -24.68 -24.24
N ARG A 317 14.59 -24.72 -25.39
CA ARG A 317 14.63 -23.60 -26.35
C ARG A 317 13.21 -23.25 -26.78
N LEU A 318 12.65 -22.16 -26.26
CA LEU A 318 11.40 -21.58 -26.74
C LEU A 318 11.72 -20.68 -27.94
N GLN A 319 11.30 -21.11 -29.13
CA GLN A 319 11.19 -20.23 -30.30
C GLN A 319 9.92 -19.38 -30.19
N PRO A 320 9.95 -18.09 -30.59
CA PRO A 320 8.75 -17.26 -30.66
C PRO A 320 7.77 -17.81 -31.72
N PRO A 321 6.45 -17.69 -31.52
CA PRO A 321 5.46 -18.05 -32.52
C PRO A 321 5.58 -17.11 -33.74
N ALA A 322 5.60 -17.69 -34.94
CA ALA A 322 5.51 -16.93 -36.18
C ALA A 322 4.08 -16.37 -36.34
N LEU A 323 4.00 -15.14 -36.86
CA LEU A 323 2.79 -14.39 -37.21
C LEU A 323 1.77 -15.20 -38.01
#